data_AF-A0A1C5ZGT8-F1
#
_entry.id   AF-A0A1C5ZGT8-F1
#
_cell.length_a   1.000
_cell.length_b   1.000
_cell.length_c   1.000
_cell.angle_alpha   90.00
_cell.angle_beta   90.00
_cell.angle_gamma   90.00
#
_symmetry.space_group_name_H-M   'P 1'
#
loop_
_entity.id
_entity.type
_entity.pdbx_description
1 polymer ?
#
loop_
_entity_poly.entity_id
_entity_poly.type
_entity_poly.pdbx_seq_one_letter_code
_entity_poly.pdbx_strand_id
1 'polypeptide(L)'
;MARNDGIDRTSARNVNLTAVKIGNAQRHNEWEKESYTNQDIVPERTPLNIHFKKPTAGYQQMFDKMKADGAISTRGLKEDAHLFGELIFDVNSAYFYNHGGYDFAKQFYADAYKAAVEIVGGEQYILSAVMHADERNRAMSEALGKDVFHYHLHVVYIPVVEKQILWSKRCKDKSLVGTVKETVLQVSSSKKWASQPASDGQGRPLLTKTGKKVLKKSYTVLQDNFFNAMQACWL
;
A
#
# COMPACT_ATOMS: atom_id res chain seq x y z
N MET A 1 -0.05 -2.21 32.95
CA MET A 1 -0.18 -2.47 31.50
C MET A 1 -1.38 -1.69 31.00
N ALA A 2 -1.38 -1.19 29.76
CA ALA A 2 -2.58 -0.56 29.19
C ALA A 2 -3.78 -1.51 29.26
N ARG A 3 -5.02 -0.99 29.11
CA ARG A 3 -6.21 -1.80 28.74
C ARG A 3 -5.97 -2.43 27.37
N ASN A 4 -5.13 -3.45 27.32
CA ASN A 4 -5.08 -4.41 26.25
C ASN A 4 -6.06 -5.51 26.70
N ASP A 5 -6.95 -5.95 25.82
CA ASP A 5 -7.62 -7.23 26.00
C ASP A 5 -6.65 -8.42 25.79
N GLY A 6 -5.36 -8.11 25.66
CA GLY A 6 -4.25 -9.03 25.43
C GLY A 6 -4.03 -9.32 23.96
N ILE A 7 -4.72 -8.61 23.05
CA ILE A 7 -4.75 -8.94 21.62
C ILE A 7 -4.18 -7.78 20.81
N ASP A 8 -2.98 -8.01 20.27
CA ASP A 8 -2.38 -7.15 19.27
C ASP A 8 -3.07 -7.35 17.91
N ARG A 9 -3.40 -6.23 17.26
CA ARG A 9 -4.21 -6.23 16.04
C ARG A 9 -3.50 -5.42 14.97
N THR A 10 -3.48 -5.97 13.76
CA THR A 10 -2.96 -5.27 12.58
C THR A 10 -4.00 -5.20 11.48
N SER A 11 -3.92 -4.16 10.66
CA SER A 11 -4.59 -4.08 9.38
C SER A 11 -3.60 -3.67 8.29
N ALA A 12 -3.44 -4.51 7.27
CA ALA A 12 -2.77 -4.14 6.03
C ALA A 12 -3.75 -4.28 4.87
N ARG A 13 -4.00 -3.17 4.17
CA ARG A 13 -4.96 -3.13 3.06
C ARG A 13 -4.44 -2.30 1.92
N ASN A 14 -4.93 -2.59 0.72
CA ASN A 14 -4.72 -1.76 -0.46
C ASN A 14 -6.05 -1.12 -0.88
N VAL A 15 -6.05 0.20 -1.03
CA VAL A 15 -7.17 0.96 -1.59
C VAL A 15 -6.86 1.27 -3.04
N ASN A 16 -7.77 0.89 -3.93
CA ASN A 16 -7.64 1.23 -5.35
C ASN A 16 -8.23 2.61 -5.61
N LEU A 17 -7.44 3.47 -6.26
CA LEU A 17 -7.77 4.88 -6.45
C LEU A 17 -7.79 5.23 -7.95
N THR A 18 -8.81 5.97 -8.34
CA THR A 18 -8.92 6.59 -9.67
C THR A 18 -8.27 7.97 -9.66
N ALA A 19 -8.07 8.57 -10.83
CA ALA A 19 -7.59 9.95 -10.96
C ALA A 19 -8.44 10.98 -10.19
N VAL A 20 -9.75 10.71 -10.03
CA VAL A 20 -10.65 11.60 -9.27
C VAL A 20 -10.39 11.52 -7.76
N LYS A 21 -10.03 10.34 -7.25
CA LYS A 21 -9.85 10.11 -5.80
C LYS A 21 -8.46 10.45 -5.30
N ILE A 22 -7.44 10.47 -6.17
CA ILE A 22 -6.04 10.65 -5.75
C ILE A 22 -5.78 12.00 -5.08
N GLY A 23 -6.46 13.07 -5.51
CA GLY A 23 -6.33 14.39 -4.89
C GLY A 23 -6.82 14.43 -3.44
N ASN A 24 -7.82 13.61 -3.08
CA ASN A 24 -8.25 13.48 -1.68
C ASN A 24 -7.20 12.74 -0.84
N ALA A 25 -6.61 11.68 -1.37
CA ALA A 25 -5.54 10.95 -0.71
C ALA A 25 -4.31 11.83 -0.49
N GLN A 26 -3.91 12.63 -1.49
CA GLN A 26 -2.82 13.61 -1.33
C GLN A 26 -3.12 14.61 -0.22
N ARG A 27 -4.28 15.28 -0.27
CA ARG A 27 -4.66 16.25 0.76
C ARG A 27 -4.71 15.67 2.17
N HIS A 28 -5.07 14.40 2.29
CA HIS A 28 -5.03 13.69 3.56
C HIS A 28 -3.59 13.43 4.01
N ASN A 29 -2.78 12.81 3.14
CA ASN A 29 -1.46 12.31 3.51
C ASN A 29 -0.43 13.42 3.69
N GLU A 30 -0.47 14.43 2.82
CA GLU A 30 0.50 15.53 2.72
C GLU A 30 0.06 16.80 3.46
N TRP A 31 -1.03 16.72 4.22
CA TRP A 31 -1.48 17.82 5.07
C TRP A 31 -1.89 19.12 4.33
N GLU A 32 -2.45 18.99 3.12
CA GLU A 32 -2.80 20.12 2.26
C GLU A 32 -4.27 20.61 2.42
N LYS A 33 -5.01 20.17 3.44
CA LYS A 33 -6.34 20.75 3.73
C LYS A 33 -6.20 21.95 4.65
N GLU A 34 -6.97 23.00 4.35
CA GLU A 34 -7.11 24.17 5.22
C GLU A 34 -7.80 23.83 6.55
N SER A 35 -8.63 22.77 6.59
CA SER A 35 -9.28 22.30 7.81
C SER A 35 -9.50 20.78 7.79
N TYR A 36 -9.19 20.12 8.90
CA TYR A 36 -9.49 18.70 9.13
C TYR A 36 -10.72 18.55 10.02
N THR A 37 -11.69 17.74 9.58
CA THR A 37 -12.86 17.38 10.40
C THR A 37 -12.55 16.30 11.43
N ASN A 38 -11.40 15.61 11.29
CA ASN A 38 -10.97 14.62 12.24
C ASN A 38 -10.51 15.33 13.52
N GLN A 39 -11.29 15.23 14.59
CA GLN A 39 -10.99 15.89 15.85
C GLN A 39 -9.87 15.19 16.64
N ASP A 40 -9.42 14.02 16.19
CA ASP A 40 -8.31 13.29 16.82
C ASP A 40 -6.96 13.82 16.36
N ILE A 41 -6.93 14.56 15.26
CA ILE A 41 -5.72 15.18 14.75
C ILE A 41 -5.25 16.31 15.70
N VAL A 42 -3.98 16.27 16.08
CA VAL A 42 -3.31 17.27 16.93
C VAL A 42 -2.27 18.03 16.08
N PRO A 43 -2.59 19.23 15.58
CA PRO A 43 -1.71 19.98 14.65
C PRO A 43 -0.29 20.23 15.16
N GLU A 44 -0.12 20.37 16.47
CA GLU A 44 1.19 20.58 17.11
C GLU A 44 2.12 19.36 16.95
N ARG A 45 1.55 18.20 16.60
CA ARG A 45 2.29 16.95 16.38
C ARG A 45 2.52 16.61 14.92
N THR A 46 1.95 17.34 13.96
CA THR A 46 2.23 17.13 12.54
C THR A 46 3.74 17.06 12.21
N PRO A 47 4.64 17.83 12.86
CA PRO A 47 6.09 17.68 12.67
C PRO A 47 6.67 16.31 13.05
N LEU A 48 5.92 15.46 13.76
CA LEU A 48 6.29 14.10 14.13
C LEU A 48 5.87 13.06 13.08
N ASN A 49 5.12 13.46 12.04
CA ASN A 49 4.90 12.59 10.90
C ASN A 49 6.24 12.33 10.19
N ILE A 50 6.42 11.11 9.70
CA ILE A 50 7.67 10.70 9.06
C ILE A 50 7.39 10.32 7.61
N HIS A 51 7.93 11.11 6.69
CA HIS A 51 8.03 10.71 5.29
C HIS A 51 9.22 9.78 5.10
N PHE A 52 8.95 8.50 4.88
CA PHE A 52 9.97 7.58 4.35
C PHE A 52 10.25 7.86 2.87
N LYS A 53 9.23 8.38 2.16
CA LYS A 53 9.38 8.96 0.83
C LYS A 53 8.48 10.17 0.70
N LYS A 54 9.08 11.35 0.56
CA LYS A 54 8.35 12.59 0.29
C LYS A 54 8.03 12.69 -1.21
N PRO A 55 6.81 13.09 -1.60
CA PRO A 55 6.51 13.31 -3.01
C PRO A 55 7.31 14.49 -3.56
N THR A 56 7.72 14.41 -4.83
CA THR A 56 8.47 15.48 -5.50
C THR A 56 7.57 16.51 -6.19
N ALA A 57 6.30 16.18 -6.36
CA ALA A 57 5.24 17.03 -6.92
C ALA A 57 3.88 16.45 -6.47
N GLY A 58 2.76 17.02 -6.94
CA GLY A 58 1.45 16.41 -6.71
C GLY A 58 1.38 14.99 -7.29
N TYR A 59 0.67 14.06 -6.66
CA TYR A 59 0.61 12.65 -7.05
C TYR A 59 0.17 12.46 -8.50
N GLN A 60 -0.82 13.22 -8.94
CA GLN A 60 -1.27 13.21 -10.34
C GLN A 60 -0.19 13.74 -11.29
N GLN A 61 0.54 14.80 -10.91
CA GLN A 61 1.63 15.36 -11.71
C GLN A 61 2.80 14.37 -11.85
N MET A 62 3.15 13.66 -10.76
CA MET A 62 4.16 12.60 -10.79
C MET A 62 3.75 11.47 -11.73
N PHE A 63 2.49 11.03 -11.68
CA PHE A 63 1.95 10.02 -12.60
C PHE A 63 2.03 10.47 -14.06
N ASP A 64 1.59 11.70 -14.35
CA ASP A 64 1.60 12.25 -15.70
C ASP A 64 3.03 12.37 -16.24
N LYS A 65 3.99 12.75 -15.38
CA LYS A 65 5.41 12.75 -15.72
C LYS A 65 5.92 11.35 -16.05
N MET A 66 5.65 10.35 -15.21
CA MET A 66 6.08 8.96 -15.48
C MET A 66 5.48 8.41 -16.78
N LYS A 67 4.24 8.79 -17.09
CA LYS A 67 3.59 8.44 -18.37
C LYS A 67 4.26 9.14 -19.54
N ALA A 68 4.57 10.43 -19.43
CA ALA A 68 5.24 11.21 -20.48
C ALA A 68 6.66 10.70 -20.75
N ASP A 69 7.40 10.34 -19.69
CA ASP A 69 8.75 9.79 -19.76
C ASP A 69 8.77 8.32 -20.28
N GLY A 70 7.60 7.71 -20.51
CA GLY A 70 7.48 6.32 -20.97
C GLY A 70 7.81 5.26 -19.90
N ALA A 71 8.05 5.68 -18.65
CA ALA A 71 8.32 4.78 -17.54
C ALA A 71 7.11 3.88 -17.19
N ILE A 72 5.89 4.36 -17.48
CA ILE A 72 4.65 3.59 -17.33
C ILE A 72 3.77 3.73 -18.58
N SER A 73 2.98 2.70 -18.86
CA SER A 73 2.01 2.66 -19.95
C SER A 73 0.59 2.61 -19.40
N THR A 74 -0.24 3.55 -19.86
CA THR A 74 -1.70 3.55 -19.62
C THR A 74 -2.49 3.09 -20.84
N ARG A 75 -1.83 2.52 -21.87
CA ARG A 75 -2.48 2.13 -23.12
C ARG A 75 -3.60 1.11 -22.87
N GLY A 76 -4.78 1.40 -23.43
CA GLY A 76 -5.95 0.53 -23.32
C GLY A 76 -6.66 0.56 -21.95
N LEU A 77 -6.29 1.49 -21.07
CA LEU A 77 -7.06 1.75 -19.85
C LEU A 77 -8.27 2.63 -20.17
N LYS A 78 -9.36 2.39 -19.46
CA LYS A 78 -10.55 3.25 -19.45
C LYS A 78 -10.30 4.47 -18.57
N GLU A 79 -11.11 5.51 -18.73
CA GLU A 79 -11.02 6.74 -17.92
C GLU A 79 -11.27 6.49 -16.42
N ASP A 80 -12.13 5.52 -16.10
CA ASP A 80 -12.46 5.12 -14.73
C ASP A 80 -11.50 4.08 -14.14
N ALA A 81 -10.38 3.79 -14.81
CA ALA A 81 -9.41 2.82 -14.34
C ALA A 81 -8.79 3.22 -12.99
N HIS A 82 -8.53 2.23 -12.14
CA HIS A 82 -7.73 2.40 -10.94
C HIS A 82 -6.26 2.58 -11.32
N LEU A 83 -5.82 3.83 -11.40
CA LEU A 83 -4.48 4.23 -11.81
C LEU A 83 -3.47 4.19 -10.67
N PHE A 84 -3.96 4.22 -9.43
CA PHE A 84 -3.14 4.29 -8.22
C PHE A 84 -3.61 3.24 -7.21
N GLY A 85 -2.70 2.88 -6.30
CA GLY A 85 -3.01 2.16 -5.09
C GLY A 85 -2.49 2.90 -3.87
N GLU A 86 -3.12 2.66 -2.74
CA GLU A 86 -2.67 3.13 -1.44
C GLU A 86 -2.61 1.95 -0.47
N LEU A 87 -1.41 1.56 -0.08
CA LEU A 87 -1.22 0.60 1.01
C LEU A 87 -1.36 1.35 2.32
N ILE A 88 -2.20 0.83 3.21
CA ILE A 88 -2.40 1.36 4.55
C ILE A 88 -2.03 0.25 5.53
N PHE A 89 -1.03 0.51 6.35
CA PHE A 89 -0.53 -0.38 7.39
C PHE A 89 -0.82 0.24 8.76
N ASP A 90 -1.59 -0.46 9.56
CA ASP A 90 -2.18 0.05 10.79
C ASP A 90 -2.01 -1.00 11.89
N VAL A 91 -1.62 -0.56 13.08
CA VAL A 91 -1.48 -1.39 14.26
C VAL A 91 -2.14 -0.67 15.44
N ASN A 92 -2.84 -1.42 16.28
CA ASN A 92 -3.50 -0.84 17.46
C ASN A 92 -2.51 -0.07 18.36
N SER A 93 -2.90 1.11 18.85
CA SER A 93 -2.03 1.98 19.65
C SER A 93 -1.42 1.29 20.88
N ALA A 94 -2.14 0.32 21.46
CA ALA A 94 -1.66 -0.45 22.61
C ALA A 94 -0.37 -1.22 22.32
N TYR A 95 -0.20 -1.74 21.10
CA TYR A 95 1.02 -2.43 20.70
C TYR A 95 2.22 -1.49 20.81
N PHE A 96 2.23 -0.37 20.09
CA PHE A 96 3.36 0.56 20.16
C PHE A 96 3.55 1.14 21.57
N TYR A 97 2.46 1.51 22.25
CA TYR A 97 2.52 2.02 23.61
C TYR A 97 3.27 1.08 24.57
N ASN A 98 3.08 -0.24 24.44
CA ASN A 98 3.73 -1.24 25.29
C ASN A 98 5.16 -1.60 24.82
N HIS A 99 5.56 -1.24 23.60
CA HIS A 99 6.81 -1.69 22.97
C HIS A 99 7.78 -0.56 22.62
N GLY A 100 7.77 0.54 23.37
CA GLY A 100 8.72 1.66 23.19
C GLY A 100 8.14 2.89 22.49
N GLY A 101 6.85 2.87 22.15
CA GLY A 101 6.11 4.03 21.67
C GLY A 101 6.57 4.51 20.30
N TYR A 102 6.76 5.83 20.19
CA TYR A 102 7.02 6.51 18.92
C TYR A 102 8.31 6.05 18.23
N ASP A 103 9.41 5.87 18.96
CA ASP A 103 10.68 5.49 18.34
C ASP A 103 10.66 4.05 17.81
N PHE A 104 9.97 3.14 18.51
CA PHE A 104 9.72 1.80 17.99
C PHE A 104 8.83 1.82 16.75
N ALA A 105 7.76 2.64 16.77
CA ALA A 105 6.87 2.80 15.61
C ALA A 105 7.62 3.31 14.36
N LYS A 106 8.56 4.26 14.51
CA LYS A 106 9.40 4.73 13.40
C LYS A 106 10.16 3.60 12.74
N GLN A 107 10.86 2.79 13.52
CA GLN A 107 11.66 1.69 13.00
C GLN A 107 10.76 0.62 12.37
N PHE A 108 9.68 0.25 13.06
CA PHE A 108 8.71 -0.71 12.59
C PHE A 108 8.14 -0.32 11.22
N TYR A 109 7.70 0.93 11.06
CA TYR A 109 7.14 1.41 9.79
C TYR A 109 8.21 1.69 8.72
N ALA A 110 9.46 1.94 9.10
CA ALA A 110 10.58 1.97 8.15
C ALA A 110 10.80 0.59 7.50
N ASP A 111 10.68 -0.49 8.27
CA ASP A 111 10.78 -1.84 7.74
C ASP A 111 9.54 -2.24 6.94
N ALA A 112 8.34 -1.83 7.38
CA ALA A 112 7.12 -1.97 6.58
C ALA A 112 7.22 -1.24 5.23
N TYR A 113 7.87 -0.06 5.20
CA TYR A 113 8.12 0.67 3.95
C TYR A 113 9.04 -0.10 2.99
N LYS A 114 10.12 -0.72 3.48
CA LYS A 114 10.99 -1.59 2.65
C LYS A 114 10.21 -2.75 2.05
N ALA A 115 9.37 -3.41 2.85
CA ALA A 115 8.49 -4.47 2.36
C ALA A 115 7.49 -3.94 1.32
N ALA A 116 6.96 -2.74 1.51
CA ALA A 116 6.07 -2.09 0.53
C ALA A 116 6.78 -1.81 -0.80
N VAL A 117 8.06 -1.39 -0.79
CA VAL A 117 8.88 -1.24 -2.01
C VAL A 117 8.97 -2.55 -2.79
N GLU A 118 9.22 -3.67 -2.11
CA GLU A 118 9.27 -4.99 -2.73
C GLU A 118 7.90 -5.41 -3.30
N ILE A 119 6.83 -5.25 -2.52
CA ILE A 119 5.45 -5.55 -2.94
C ILE A 119 5.07 -4.74 -4.18
N VAL A 120 5.39 -3.45 -4.21
CA VAL A 120 5.13 -2.54 -5.33
C VAL A 120 6.00 -2.89 -6.54
N GLY A 121 7.16 -3.50 -6.34
CA GLY A 121 8.09 -3.92 -7.40
C GLY A 121 9.08 -2.83 -7.79
N GLY A 122 9.38 -1.91 -6.86
CA GLY A 122 10.36 -0.85 -7.05
C GLY A 122 9.91 0.49 -6.45
N GLU A 123 10.84 1.18 -5.79
CA GLU A 123 10.60 2.45 -5.13
C GLU A 123 10.20 3.55 -6.13
N GLN A 124 10.67 3.47 -7.38
CA GLN A 124 10.31 4.41 -8.44
C GLN A 124 8.81 4.48 -8.74
N TYR A 125 8.03 3.46 -8.37
CA TYR A 125 6.56 3.48 -8.53
C TYR A 125 5.82 3.95 -7.27
N ILE A 126 6.52 4.18 -6.17
CA ILE A 126 5.97 4.81 -4.97
C ILE A 126 6.02 6.33 -5.15
N LEU A 127 4.89 6.99 -4.97
CA LEU A 127 4.74 8.44 -5.06
C LEU A 127 5.01 9.10 -3.71
N SER A 128 4.50 8.52 -2.63
CA SER A 128 4.72 8.98 -1.26
C SER A 128 4.61 7.81 -0.28
N ALA A 129 5.35 7.90 0.82
CA ALA A 129 5.21 7.03 1.97
C ALA A 129 5.36 7.85 3.26
N VAL A 130 4.28 7.95 4.03
CA VAL A 130 4.22 8.77 5.25
C VAL A 130 3.59 7.99 6.40
N MET A 131 4.27 7.99 7.55
CA MET A 131 3.72 7.58 8.83
C MET A 131 3.07 8.79 9.50
N HIS A 132 1.78 8.69 9.82
CA HIS A 132 1.08 9.66 10.64
C HIS A 132 1.26 9.34 12.13
N ALA A 133 1.52 10.37 12.94
CA ALA A 133 1.86 10.29 14.37
C ALA A 133 1.23 11.40 15.22
N ASP A 134 0.25 12.07 14.63
CA ASP A 134 -0.48 13.23 15.11
C ASP A 134 -1.94 12.92 15.44
N GLU A 135 -2.40 11.68 15.25
CA GLU A 135 -3.74 11.25 15.60
C GLU A 135 -3.81 10.74 17.04
N ARG A 136 -4.55 11.42 17.91
CA ARG A 136 -4.74 11.03 19.31
C ARG A 136 -5.77 9.91 19.42
N ASN A 137 -5.39 8.83 20.08
CA ASN A 137 -6.35 7.79 20.48
C ASN A 137 -7.08 8.25 21.74
N ARG A 138 -8.25 8.88 21.58
CA ARG A 138 -9.05 9.43 22.71
C ARG A 138 -9.41 8.37 23.75
N ALA A 139 -9.97 7.24 23.29
CA ALA A 139 -10.44 6.19 24.18
C ALA A 139 -9.31 5.65 25.07
N MET A 140 -8.12 5.43 24.50
CA MET A 140 -6.96 4.98 25.26
C MET A 140 -6.35 6.11 26.12
N SER A 141 -6.36 7.35 25.62
CA SER A 141 -5.87 8.50 26.38
C SER A 141 -6.69 8.76 27.63
N GLU A 142 -8.02 8.73 27.51
CA GLU A 142 -8.96 8.86 28.63
C GLU A 142 -8.79 7.72 29.64
N ALA A 143 -8.69 6.47 29.15
CA ALA A 143 -8.52 5.31 30.01
C ALA A 143 -7.20 5.31 30.81
N LEU A 144 -6.16 5.98 30.31
CA LEU A 144 -4.84 6.03 30.94
C LEU A 144 -4.53 7.36 31.63
N GLY A 145 -5.39 8.38 31.49
CA GLY A 145 -5.17 9.71 32.04
C GLY A 145 -3.96 10.44 31.43
N LYS A 146 -3.52 10.05 30.23
CA LYS A 146 -2.39 10.68 29.52
C LYS A 146 -2.53 10.49 28.02
N ASP A 147 -1.87 11.34 27.25
CA ASP A 147 -1.97 11.28 25.80
C ASP A 147 -1.34 10.01 25.21
N VAL A 148 -2.12 9.34 24.37
CA VAL A 148 -1.69 8.21 23.56
C VAL A 148 -2.03 8.51 22.11
N PHE A 149 -1.05 8.34 21.24
CA PHE A 149 -1.18 8.58 19.82
C PHE A 149 -1.27 7.27 19.04
N HIS A 150 -1.98 7.33 17.92
CA HIS A 150 -2.09 6.27 16.94
C HIS A 150 -1.05 6.51 15.84
N TYR A 151 -0.45 5.41 15.39
CA TYR A 151 0.56 5.42 14.34
C TYR A 151 0.09 4.50 13.23
N HIS A 152 0.14 4.98 12.00
CA HIS A 152 -0.15 4.18 10.82
C HIS A 152 0.61 4.74 9.61
N LEU A 153 0.83 3.89 8.61
CA LEU A 153 1.61 4.21 7.42
C LEU A 153 0.74 4.16 6.18
N HIS A 154 0.77 5.25 5.42
CA HIS A 154 0.22 5.36 4.08
C HIS A 154 1.36 5.26 3.04
N VAL A 155 1.23 4.37 2.06
CA VAL A 155 2.13 4.26 0.91
C VAL A 155 1.32 4.36 -0.39
N VAL A 156 1.44 5.49 -1.07
CA VAL A 156 0.77 5.76 -2.35
C VAL A 156 1.68 5.35 -3.49
N TYR A 157 1.18 4.56 -4.42
CA TYR A 157 1.98 3.99 -5.51
C TYR A 157 1.18 3.81 -6.81
N ILE A 158 1.89 3.53 -7.90
CA ILE A 158 1.33 3.17 -9.20
C ILE A 158 1.42 1.63 -9.38
N PRO A 159 0.29 0.92 -9.51
CA PRO A 159 0.30 -0.53 -9.68
C PRO A 159 0.74 -0.89 -11.10
N VAL A 160 2.01 -1.23 -11.29
CA VAL A 160 2.57 -1.64 -12.58
C VAL A 160 2.76 -3.15 -12.68
N VAL A 161 2.59 -3.68 -13.89
CA VAL A 161 2.94 -5.05 -14.27
C VAL A 161 3.66 -5.06 -15.60
N GLU A 162 4.63 -5.95 -15.75
CA GLU A 162 5.25 -6.17 -17.05
C GLU A 162 4.22 -6.77 -18.02
N LYS A 163 4.16 -6.21 -19.23
CA LYS A 163 3.27 -6.67 -20.29
C LYS A 163 4.02 -6.67 -21.61
N GLN A 164 4.15 -7.87 -22.19
CA GLN A 164 4.58 -8.03 -23.57
C GLN A 164 3.43 -7.70 -24.51
N ILE A 165 3.69 -6.81 -25.46
CA ILE A 165 2.80 -6.51 -26.58
C ILE A 165 3.33 -7.29 -27.77
N LEU A 166 2.47 -8.11 -28.36
CA LEU A 166 2.83 -8.97 -29.48
C LEU A 166 2.50 -8.29 -30.82
N TRP A 167 3.20 -8.67 -31.88
CA TRP A 167 2.83 -8.29 -33.24
C TRP A 167 1.45 -8.87 -33.59
N SER A 168 0.53 -7.98 -33.96
CA SER A 168 -0.84 -8.37 -34.30
C SER A 168 -0.91 -9.19 -35.59
N LYS A 169 -2.02 -9.90 -35.81
CA LYS A 169 -2.31 -10.63 -37.06
C LYS A 169 -2.29 -9.74 -38.33
N ARG A 170 -2.42 -8.42 -38.15
CA ARG A 170 -2.37 -7.42 -39.23
C ARG A 170 -0.94 -7.01 -39.62
N CYS A 171 0.10 -7.56 -38.99
CA CYS A 171 1.49 -7.30 -39.38
C CYS A 171 1.70 -7.71 -40.86
N LYS A 172 2.42 -6.86 -41.60
CA LYS A 172 2.78 -7.12 -43.01
C LYS A 172 3.78 -8.27 -43.11
N ASP A 173 4.83 -8.23 -42.29
CA ASP A 173 5.73 -9.35 -42.12
C ASP A 173 5.05 -10.44 -41.28
N LYS A 174 4.78 -11.58 -41.92
CA LYS A 174 4.09 -12.71 -41.30
C LYS A 174 4.97 -13.49 -40.33
N SER A 175 6.30 -13.41 -40.47
CA SER A 175 7.24 -14.09 -39.56
C SER A 175 7.21 -13.50 -38.15
N LEU A 176 6.85 -12.21 -38.03
CA LEU A 176 6.79 -11.51 -36.75
C LEU A 176 5.48 -11.74 -35.98
N VAL A 177 4.40 -12.21 -36.62
CA VAL A 177 3.09 -12.32 -35.96
C VAL A 177 3.17 -13.24 -34.73
N GLY A 178 2.71 -12.73 -33.58
CA GLY A 178 2.75 -13.47 -32.31
C GLY A 178 4.07 -13.40 -31.56
N THR A 179 5.14 -12.85 -32.16
CA THR A 179 6.38 -12.55 -31.43
C THR A 179 6.27 -11.25 -30.64
N VAL A 180 7.14 -11.07 -29.65
CA VAL A 180 7.17 -9.87 -28.80
C VAL A 180 7.59 -8.66 -29.65
N LYS A 181 6.70 -7.67 -29.73
CA LYS A 181 6.97 -6.39 -30.37
C LYS A 181 7.66 -5.42 -29.41
N GLU A 182 7.16 -5.35 -28.18
CA GLU A 182 7.69 -4.49 -27.13
C GLU A 182 7.25 -5.02 -25.76
N THR A 183 8.04 -4.72 -24.72
CA THR A 183 7.67 -4.96 -23.33
C THR A 183 7.45 -3.62 -22.66
N VAL A 184 6.30 -3.45 -21.99
CA VAL A 184 5.97 -2.22 -21.27
C VAL A 184 5.58 -2.49 -19.84
N LEU A 185 5.78 -1.49 -18.98
CA LEU A 185 5.23 -1.50 -17.63
C LEU A 185 3.83 -0.92 -17.65
N GLN A 186 2.86 -1.82 -17.76
CA GLN A 186 1.46 -1.47 -17.86
C GLN A 186 0.89 -1.18 -16.47
N VAL A 187 0.22 -0.03 -16.31
CA VAL A 187 -0.59 0.23 -15.11
C VAL A 187 -1.77 -0.73 -15.09
N SER A 188 -1.89 -1.55 -14.03
CA SER A 188 -2.95 -2.54 -13.85
C SER A 188 -3.08 -3.00 -12.40
N SER A 189 -3.97 -2.37 -11.64
CA SER A 189 -4.30 -2.80 -10.27
C SER A 189 -4.79 -4.25 -10.18
N SER A 190 -5.69 -4.68 -11.07
CA SER A 190 -6.27 -6.02 -11.02
C SER A 190 -5.25 -7.13 -11.25
N LYS A 191 -4.26 -6.91 -12.12
CA LYS A 191 -3.17 -7.86 -12.33
C LYS A 191 -2.15 -7.82 -11.20
N LYS A 192 -1.84 -6.62 -10.68
CA LYS A 192 -0.94 -6.44 -9.54
C LYS A 192 -1.42 -7.22 -8.32
N TRP A 193 -2.73 -7.23 -8.08
CA TRP A 193 -3.36 -7.90 -6.94
C TRP A 193 -4.11 -9.18 -7.33
N ALA A 194 -3.66 -9.86 -8.39
CA ALA A 194 -4.26 -11.12 -8.79
C ALA A 194 -4.10 -12.18 -7.68
N SER A 195 -5.20 -12.85 -7.33
CA SER A 195 -5.20 -13.90 -6.30
C SER A 195 -4.25 -15.04 -6.64
N GLN A 196 -3.56 -15.55 -5.62
CA GLN A 196 -2.61 -16.64 -5.75
C GLN A 196 -3.26 -17.98 -5.39
N PRO A 197 -2.79 -19.12 -5.92
CA PRO A 197 -3.24 -20.43 -5.44
C PRO A 197 -2.98 -20.58 -3.94
N ALA A 198 -3.98 -21.04 -3.19
CA ALA A 198 -3.82 -21.42 -1.79
C ALA A 198 -3.09 -22.77 -1.71
N SER A 199 -2.23 -22.94 -0.70
CA SER A 199 -1.48 -24.18 -0.47
C SER A 199 -1.75 -24.76 0.92
N ASP A 200 -1.55 -26.07 1.08
CA ASP A 200 -1.55 -26.77 2.36
C ASP A 200 -0.25 -26.48 3.17
N GLY A 201 -0.16 -27.02 4.39
CA GLY A 201 1.03 -26.89 5.25
C GLY A 201 2.30 -27.55 4.71
N GLN A 202 2.24 -28.25 3.56
CA GLN A 202 3.37 -28.83 2.84
C GLN A 202 3.63 -28.12 1.50
N GLY A 203 2.96 -26.99 1.23
CA GLY A 203 3.12 -26.20 0.01
C GLY A 203 2.34 -26.69 -1.21
N ARG A 204 1.52 -27.75 -1.10
CA ARG A 204 0.75 -28.29 -2.22
C ARG A 204 -0.54 -27.49 -2.44
N PRO A 205 -0.93 -27.19 -3.70
CA PRO A 205 -2.14 -26.39 -3.96
C PRO A 205 -3.41 -27.06 -3.44
N LEU A 206 -4.22 -26.31 -2.70
CA LEU A 206 -5.55 -26.72 -2.27
C LEU A 206 -6.48 -26.78 -3.49
N LEU A 207 -7.27 -27.85 -3.58
CA LEU A 207 -8.23 -28.07 -4.65
C LEU A 207 -9.66 -28.07 -4.09
N THR A 208 -10.61 -27.54 -4.86
CA THR A 208 -12.03 -27.69 -4.58
C THR A 208 -12.48 -29.13 -4.79
N LYS A 209 -13.69 -29.48 -4.35
CA LYS A 209 -14.32 -30.78 -4.63
C LYS A 209 -14.41 -31.11 -6.14
N THR A 210 -14.33 -30.10 -7.01
CA THR A 210 -14.35 -30.24 -8.48
C THR A 210 -12.95 -30.19 -9.11
N GLY A 211 -11.88 -30.27 -8.32
CA GLY A 211 -10.48 -30.28 -8.79
C GLY A 211 -9.91 -28.93 -9.22
N LYS A 212 -10.60 -27.80 -8.99
CA LYS A 212 -10.08 -26.45 -9.31
C LYS A 212 -9.20 -25.94 -8.17
N LYS A 213 -8.13 -25.21 -8.48
CA LYS A 213 -7.29 -24.57 -7.44
C LYS A 213 -8.11 -23.58 -6.62
N VAL A 214 -8.05 -23.71 -5.30
CA VAL A 214 -8.55 -22.71 -4.36
C VAL A 214 -7.62 -21.50 -4.42
N LEU A 215 -8.17 -20.29 -4.50
CA LEU A 215 -7.39 -19.06 -4.58
C LEU A 215 -7.42 -18.32 -3.25
N LYS A 216 -6.24 -17.91 -2.77
CA LYS A 216 -6.06 -16.98 -1.66
C LYS A 216 -5.99 -15.56 -2.22
N LYS A 217 -6.84 -14.66 -1.72
CA LYS A 217 -6.84 -13.26 -2.11
C LYS A 217 -5.53 -12.61 -1.72
N SER A 218 -4.94 -11.80 -2.59
CA SER A 218 -3.64 -11.16 -2.34
C SER A 218 -3.67 -10.22 -1.13
N TYR A 219 -4.82 -9.61 -0.83
CA TYR A 219 -4.99 -8.80 0.38
C TYR A 219 -4.92 -9.63 1.67
N THR A 220 -5.36 -10.89 1.65
CA THR A 220 -5.18 -11.79 2.79
C THR A 220 -3.71 -12.14 2.97
N VAL A 221 -2.98 -12.37 1.88
CA VAL A 221 -1.52 -12.59 1.95
C VAL A 221 -0.81 -11.36 2.51
N LEU A 222 -1.18 -10.16 2.07
CA LEU A 222 -0.65 -8.90 2.60
C LEU A 222 -0.88 -8.78 4.11
N GLN A 223 -2.12 -9.01 4.55
CA GLN A 223 -2.50 -8.99 5.97
C GLN A 223 -1.71 -10.00 6.80
N ASP A 224 -1.64 -11.26 6.34
CA ASP A 224 -0.94 -12.33 7.05
C ASP A 224 0.56 -12.04 7.17
N ASN A 225 1.18 -11.59 6.08
CA ASN A 225 2.61 -11.24 6.07
C ASN A 225 2.90 -10.08 7.03
N PHE A 226 2.04 -9.06 7.05
CA PHE A 226 2.20 -7.92 7.95
C PHE A 226 1.99 -8.33 9.41
N PHE A 227 1.00 -9.16 9.70
CA PHE A 227 0.79 -9.71 11.05
C PHE A 227 1.98 -10.56 11.51
N ASN A 228 2.50 -11.45 10.65
CA ASN A 228 3.66 -12.28 10.97
C ASN A 228 4.92 -11.43 11.20
N ALA A 229 5.12 -10.36 10.44
CA ALA A 229 6.21 -9.41 10.66
C ALA A 229 6.07 -8.71 12.02
N MET A 230 4.87 -8.27 12.39
CA MET A 230 4.61 -7.69 13.72
C MET A 230 4.95 -8.65 14.85
N GLN A 231 4.59 -9.92 14.73
CA GLN A 231 4.92 -10.95 15.73
C GLN A 231 6.44 -11.20 15.81
N ALA A 232 7.12 -11.19 14.66
CA ALA A 232 8.57 -11.41 14.61
C ALA A 232 9.39 -10.25 15.17
N CYS A 233 8.92 -9.00 15.06
CA CYS A 233 9.61 -7.82 15.60
C CYS A 233 9.69 -7.81 17.15
N TRP A 234 9.00 -8.74 17.82
CA TRP A 234 8.93 -8.83 19.29
C TRP A 234 9.78 -9.97 19.88
N LEU A 235 10.21 -10.95 19.06
CA LEU A 235 11.10 -12.05 19.46
C LEU A 235 12.57 -11.65 19.36
#